data_AF-A0A970P9E0-F1
#
_entry.id   AF-A0A970P9E0-F1
#
_cell.length_a   1.000
_cell.length_b   1.000
_cell.length_c   1.000
_cell.angle_alpha   90.00
_cell.angle_beta   90.00
_cell.angle_gamma   90.00
#
_symmetry.space_group_name_H-M   'P 1'
#
loop_
_entity.id
_entity.type
_entity.pdbx_description
1 polymer ?
#
loop_
_entity_poly.entity_id
_entity_poly.type
_entity_poly.pdbx_seq_one_letter_code
_entity_poly.pdbx_strand_id
1 'polypeptide(L)'
;MALALALAGGAFWLGAGAGGALGLTPSVAHAQGDSANVSVRQGSISGVSTGEVLINGTVVIRMRTAAGGFSAYERATIIGDRIRRWVDGPYSPWDLAVRRGAYGDAELRASGNLIVTVNQTEAAALGSTTNGLAEAWRSNIMMALGVAREQITPSTPVAGGSAGGSTSEVAAWTPSEPYSDKIVPILSVGGSTAIGAARINGPRSRVDQVVACTQLEMTFQRVLEIDIYVPVSTSGGLDRVQQVGVTGLLDIEI
;
A
#
# COMPACT_ATOMS: atom_id res chain seq x y z
N MET A 1 -5.51 -29.60 68.73
CA MET A 1 -6.76 -29.78 67.97
C MET A 1 -6.69 -28.88 66.75
N ALA A 2 -7.03 -29.43 65.59
CA ALA A 2 -6.59 -29.00 64.28
C ALA A 2 -7.16 -27.67 63.76
N LEU A 3 -6.41 -27.05 62.82
CA LEU A 3 -6.82 -26.77 61.43
C LEU A 3 -6.61 -25.31 60.96
N ALA A 4 -5.68 -25.21 60.00
CA ALA A 4 -5.55 -24.38 58.80
C ALA A 4 -6.36 -23.07 58.59
N LEU A 5 -5.67 -22.06 58.05
CA LEU A 5 -5.83 -21.41 56.71
C LEU A 5 -5.11 -20.03 56.80
N ALA A 6 -4.07 -19.72 56.03
CA ALA A 6 -3.93 -19.51 54.58
C ALA A 6 -3.87 -18.00 54.22
N LEU A 7 -2.75 -17.67 53.55
CA LEU A 7 -2.57 -16.64 52.51
C LEU A 7 -2.80 -15.16 52.86
N ALA A 8 -1.71 -14.38 52.87
CA ALA A 8 -1.31 -13.53 51.74
C ALA A 8 -0.32 -12.44 52.19
N GLY A 9 0.70 -12.17 51.37
CA GLY A 9 1.36 -10.86 51.34
C GLY A 9 2.82 -10.81 51.80
N GLY A 10 3.73 -11.21 50.92
CA GLY A 10 5.16 -10.87 50.97
C GLY A 10 5.82 -11.44 49.72
N ALA A 11 6.62 -10.75 48.93
CA ALA A 11 7.46 -9.61 49.26
C ALA A 11 7.74 -8.76 48.01
N PHE A 12 7.91 -7.48 48.25
CA PHE A 12 8.44 -6.47 47.35
C PHE A 12 9.97 -6.45 47.51
N TRP A 13 10.70 -6.52 46.38
CA TRP A 13 12.13 -6.16 46.20
C TRP A 13 13.20 -7.00 46.94
N LEU A 14 14.46 -7.10 46.52
CA LEU A 14 15.22 -7.09 45.25
C LEU A 14 16.66 -7.44 45.68
N GLY A 15 17.50 -7.94 44.77
CA GLY A 15 18.95 -8.02 44.99
C GLY A 15 19.52 -9.37 44.55
N ALA A 16 19.77 -9.56 43.25
CA ALA A 16 21.06 -9.23 42.64
C ALA A 16 22.22 -10.00 43.26
N GLY A 17 22.59 -11.13 42.63
CA GLY A 17 23.88 -11.79 42.90
C GLY A 17 23.85 -13.32 42.95
N ALA A 18 23.42 -13.99 41.88
CA ALA A 18 23.83 -15.37 41.58
C ALA A 18 23.30 -15.79 40.21
N GLY A 19 24.15 -15.74 39.19
CA GLY A 19 23.81 -16.21 37.85
C GLY A 19 25.02 -16.55 37.00
N GLY A 20 26.14 -16.94 37.62
CA GLY A 20 27.35 -17.41 36.93
C GLY A 20 27.48 -18.92 36.82
N ALA A 21 26.41 -19.69 37.07
CA ALA A 21 26.49 -21.16 37.21
C ALA A 21 25.55 -21.96 36.30
N LEU A 22 24.84 -21.30 35.38
CA LEU A 22 24.11 -21.96 34.30
C LEU A 22 24.69 -21.40 33.01
N GLY A 23 25.35 -22.23 32.21
CA GLY A 23 25.98 -21.87 30.93
C GLY A 23 24.99 -21.40 29.86
N LEU A 24 24.23 -20.36 30.17
CA LEU A 24 23.31 -19.63 29.32
C LEU A 24 23.87 -18.22 29.15
N THR A 25 25.09 -18.10 28.62
CA THR A 25 25.35 -16.93 27.79
C THR A 25 24.49 -17.13 26.55
N PRO A 26 23.63 -16.18 26.15
CA PRO A 26 23.16 -16.19 24.78
C PRO A 26 24.39 -16.00 23.92
N SER A 27 24.96 -17.11 23.45
CA SER A 27 25.76 -17.10 22.23
C SER A 27 24.81 -16.55 21.19
N VAL A 28 25.00 -15.28 20.83
CA VAL A 28 24.42 -14.74 19.61
C VAL A 28 25.11 -15.50 18.49
N ALA A 29 24.56 -16.67 18.18
CA ALA A 29 24.81 -17.34 16.92
C ALA A 29 24.35 -16.33 15.87
N HIS A 30 25.31 -15.64 15.25
CA HIS A 30 25.07 -15.03 13.96
C HIS A 30 24.53 -16.15 13.09
N ALA A 31 23.22 -16.13 12.81
CA ALA A 31 22.64 -17.00 11.81
C ALA A 31 23.45 -16.74 10.54
N GLN A 32 24.25 -17.73 10.15
CA GLN A 32 24.93 -17.78 8.88
C GLN A 32 23.81 -17.98 7.85
N GLY A 33 23.10 -16.89 7.54
CA GLY A 33 21.99 -16.90 6.61
C GLY A 33 22.54 -17.22 5.24
N ASP A 34 22.00 -18.26 4.62
CA ASP A 34 22.23 -18.53 3.20
C ASP A 34 21.97 -17.23 2.43
N SER A 35 23.03 -16.60 1.93
CA SER A 35 22.89 -15.40 1.11
C SER A 35 22.05 -15.76 -0.11
N ALA A 36 21.03 -14.96 -0.40
CA ALA A 36 20.07 -15.31 -1.45
C ALA A 36 20.80 -15.46 -2.79
N ASN A 37 20.52 -16.56 -3.50
CA ASN A 37 21.21 -16.87 -4.74
C ASN A 37 20.68 -15.98 -5.86
N VAL A 38 21.50 -15.01 -6.29
CA VAL A 38 21.17 -14.12 -7.43
C VAL A 38 21.82 -14.66 -8.70
N SER A 39 20.99 -14.96 -9.71
CA SER A 39 21.43 -15.41 -11.03
C SER A 39 20.76 -14.60 -12.14
N VAL A 40 21.36 -14.62 -13.33
CA VAL A 40 20.84 -13.96 -14.52
C VAL A 40 20.85 -14.95 -15.65
N ARG A 41 19.80 -14.95 -16.47
CA ARG A 41 19.74 -15.77 -17.69
C ARG A 41 19.08 -15.00 -18.83
N GLN A 42 19.35 -15.46 -20.04
CA GLN A 42 18.65 -14.99 -21.22
C GLN A 42 17.36 -15.79 -21.39
N GLY A 43 16.24 -15.08 -21.57
CA GLY A 43 14.94 -15.67 -21.88
C GLY A 43 14.46 -15.23 -23.26
N SER A 44 13.39 -15.82 -23.76
CA SER A 44 12.72 -15.36 -24.98
C SER A 44 11.21 -15.32 -24.80
N ILE A 45 10.58 -14.27 -25.35
CA ILE A 45 9.12 -14.13 -25.41
C ILE A 45 8.76 -13.82 -26.84
N SER A 46 7.97 -14.70 -27.47
CA SER A 46 7.54 -14.53 -28.87
C SER A 46 8.71 -14.28 -29.83
N GLY A 47 9.86 -14.92 -29.60
CA GLY A 47 11.08 -14.77 -30.39
C GLY A 47 11.96 -13.56 -30.04
N VAL A 48 11.53 -12.69 -29.12
CA VAL A 48 12.31 -11.53 -28.66
C VAL A 48 13.19 -11.92 -27.46
N SER A 49 14.49 -11.66 -27.57
CA SER A 49 15.46 -11.91 -26.49
C SER A 49 15.22 -10.98 -25.30
N THR A 50 15.15 -11.55 -24.11
CA THR A 50 14.93 -10.85 -22.83
C THR A 50 16.03 -11.21 -21.83
N GLY A 51 16.29 -10.32 -20.87
CA GLY A 51 17.15 -10.61 -19.73
C GLY A 51 16.31 -10.88 -18.50
N GLU A 52 16.52 -12.00 -17.81
CA GLU A 52 15.81 -12.34 -16.59
C GLU A 52 16.78 -12.36 -15.41
N VAL A 53 16.44 -11.64 -14.34
CA VAL A 53 17.14 -11.70 -13.07
C VAL A 53 16.32 -12.57 -12.12
N LEU A 54 16.99 -13.53 -11.49
CA LEU A 54 16.40 -14.49 -10.59
C LEU A 54 17.02 -14.38 -9.21
N ILE A 55 16.20 -14.51 -8.18
CA ILE A 55 16.63 -14.65 -6.78
C ILE A 55 16.04 -15.96 -6.27
N ASN A 56 16.88 -16.86 -5.76
CA ASN A 56 16.48 -18.19 -5.28
C ASN A 56 15.67 -18.99 -6.33
N GLY A 57 15.98 -18.80 -7.62
CA GLY A 57 15.29 -19.45 -8.74
C GLY A 57 13.98 -18.78 -9.18
N THR A 58 13.51 -17.74 -8.49
CA THR A 58 12.32 -16.96 -8.87
C THR A 58 12.69 -15.77 -9.74
N VAL A 59 12.05 -15.60 -10.90
CA VAL A 59 12.26 -14.42 -11.76
C VAL A 59 11.68 -13.19 -11.09
N VAL A 60 12.53 -12.24 -10.71
CA VAL A 60 12.13 -11.01 -10.02
C VAL A 60 12.05 -9.80 -10.96
N ILE A 61 12.91 -9.80 -11.98
CA ILE A 61 12.97 -8.75 -13.00
C ILE A 61 13.08 -9.42 -14.38
N ARG A 62 12.30 -8.89 -15.32
CA ARG A 62 12.40 -9.25 -16.74
C ARG A 62 12.60 -8.00 -17.58
N MET A 63 13.79 -7.87 -18.15
CA MET A 63 14.17 -6.82 -19.08
C MET A 63 13.73 -7.17 -20.49
N ARG A 64 12.95 -6.29 -21.11
CA ARG A 64 12.49 -6.48 -22.49
C ARG A 64 13.11 -5.51 -23.48
N THR A 65 13.58 -4.36 -23.01
CA THR A 65 14.07 -3.30 -23.91
C THR A 65 15.58 -3.11 -23.81
N ALA A 66 16.18 -2.70 -24.93
CA ALA A 66 17.55 -2.20 -24.95
C ALA A 66 17.55 -0.72 -24.58
N ALA A 67 18.52 -0.28 -23.79
CA ALA A 67 18.64 1.12 -23.35
C ALA A 67 20.10 1.44 -22.99
N GLY A 68 20.52 2.68 -23.28
CA GLY A 68 21.87 3.15 -22.93
C GLY A 68 23.01 2.38 -23.61
N GLY A 69 22.77 1.81 -24.80
CA GLY A 69 23.74 1.00 -25.55
C GLY A 69 23.83 -0.46 -25.12
N PHE A 70 23.05 -0.89 -24.12
CA PHE A 70 23.02 -2.27 -23.64
C PHE A 70 21.77 -3.01 -24.13
N SER A 71 21.94 -4.27 -24.50
CA SER A 71 20.84 -5.21 -24.74
C SER A 71 20.06 -5.51 -23.46
N ALA A 72 18.84 -6.06 -23.61
CA ALA A 72 18.03 -6.46 -22.47
C ALA A 72 18.75 -7.45 -21.53
N TYR A 73 19.55 -8.37 -22.08
CA TYR A 73 20.33 -9.32 -21.31
C TYR A 73 21.48 -8.66 -20.56
N GLU A 74 22.27 -7.80 -21.22
CA GLU A 74 23.39 -7.09 -20.56
C GLU A 74 22.89 -6.18 -19.43
N ARG A 75 21.74 -5.52 -19.62
CA ARG A 75 21.09 -4.75 -18.56
C ARG A 75 20.71 -5.64 -17.38
N ALA A 76 20.11 -6.81 -17.64
CA ALA A 76 19.79 -7.76 -16.59
C ALA A 76 21.06 -8.24 -15.84
N THR A 77 22.19 -8.42 -16.54
CA THR A 77 23.47 -8.75 -15.92
C THR A 77 23.93 -7.65 -14.95
N ILE A 78 23.93 -6.38 -15.40
CA ILE A 78 24.29 -5.23 -14.55
C ILE A 78 23.38 -5.13 -13.32
N ILE A 79 22.08 -5.35 -13.49
CA ILE A 79 21.10 -5.32 -12.40
C ILE A 79 21.34 -6.48 -11.43
N GLY A 80 21.56 -7.69 -11.95
CA GLY A 80 21.87 -8.88 -11.14
C GLY A 80 23.12 -8.69 -10.29
N ASP A 81 24.18 -8.10 -10.85
CA ASP A 81 25.40 -7.79 -10.09
C ASP A 81 25.18 -6.75 -9.00
N ARG A 82 24.30 -5.76 -9.22
CA ARG A 82 23.93 -4.77 -8.21
C ARG A 82 23.11 -5.39 -7.07
N ILE A 83 22.14 -6.25 -7.40
CA ILE A 83 21.34 -6.96 -6.41
C ILE A 83 22.23 -7.92 -5.63
N ARG A 84 23.11 -8.68 -6.28
CA ARG A 84 24.05 -9.59 -5.60
C ARG A 84 24.92 -8.85 -4.59
N ARG A 85 25.55 -7.75 -5.01
CA ARG A 85 26.34 -6.89 -4.10
C ARG A 85 25.55 -6.30 -2.93
N TRP A 86 24.27 -6.05 -3.12
CA TRP A 86 23.39 -5.57 -2.05
C TRP A 86 23.02 -6.70 -1.09
N VAL A 87 22.61 -7.86 -1.60
CA VAL A 87 22.21 -9.03 -0.81
C VAL A 87 23.38 -9.63 -0.02
N ASP A 88 24.60 -9.63 -0.59
CA ASP A 88 25.82 -10.09 0.09
C ASP A 88 26.33 -9.05 1.13
N GLY A 89 25.79 -7.83 1.12
CA GLY A 89 26.14 -6.78 2.06
C GLY A 89 25.35 -6.84 3.37
N PRO A 90 25.68 -5.98 4.36
CA PRO A 90 25.00 -5.95 5.66
C PRO A 90 23.61 -5.28 5.61
N TYR A 91 22.95 -5.29 4.45
CA TYR A 91 21.76 -4.49 4.18
C TYR A 91 20.47 -5.30 4.37
N SER A 92 19.42 -4.61 4.78
CA SER A 92 18.10 -5.21 4.99
C SER A 92 17.29 -5.21 3.69
N PRO A 93 16.45 -6.22 3.41
CA PRO A 93 15.47 -6.18 2.33
C PRO A 93 14.58 -4.92 2.37
N TRP A 94 14.32 -4.38 3.56
CA TRP A 94 13.53 -3.17 3.77
C TRP A 94 14.22 -1.88 3.30
N ASP A 95 15.53 -1.92 3.03
CA ASP A 95 16.29 -0.79 2.49
C ASP A 95 16.02 -0.56 0.99
N LEU A 96 15.31 -1.49 0.34
CA LEU A 96 14.89 -1.39 -1.04
C LEU A 96 13.67 -0.47 -1.17
N ALA A 97 13.85 0.66 -1.85
CA ALA A 97 12.82 1.67 -2.02
C ALA A 97 12.74 2.17 -3.46
N VAL A 98 11.52 2.51 -3.90
CA VAL A 98 11.29 3.24 -5.15
C VAL A 98 11.40 4.73 -4.88
N ARG A 99 12.15 5.44 -5.72
CA ARG A 99 12.27 6.90 -5.70
C ARG A 99 11.91 7.47 -7.05
N ARG A 100 11.50 8.73 -7.06
CA ARG A 100 11.32 9.49 -8.30
C ARG A 100 12.69 9.82 -8.88
N GLY A 101 12.93 9.40 -10.12
CA GLY A 101 14.11 9.74 -10.91
C GLY A 101 13.90 10.98 -11.77
N ALA A 102 14.89 11.27 -12.61
CA ALA A 102 14.80 12.36 -13.59
C ALA A 102 13.75 12.04 -14.67
N TYR A 103 13.17 13.08 -15.29
CA TYR A 103 12.29 12.95 -16.46
C TYR A 103 11.06 12.03 -16.29
N GLY A 104 10.62 11.78 -15.04
CA GLY A 104 9.48 10.90 -14.76
C GLY A 104 9.84 9.41 -14.63
N ASP A 105 11.13 9.08 -14.68
CA ASP A 105 11.61 7.74 -14.39
C ASP A 105 11.37 7.36 -12.93
N ALA A 106 11.29 6.06 -12.66
CA ALA A 106 11.30 5.53 -11.30
C ALA A 106 12.63 4.81 -11.05
N GLU A 107 13.24 5.07 -9.91
CA GLU A 107 14.52 4.48 -9.51
C GLU A 107 14.31 3.51 -8.35
N LEU A 108 14.68 2.25 -8.57
CA LEU A 108 14.78 1.28 -7.49
C LEU A 108 16.17 1.41 -6.85
N ARG A 109 16.20 1.75 -5.57
CA ARG A 109 17.44 1.96 -4.80
C ARG A 109 17.48 1.11 -3.55
N ALA A 110 18.66 0.59 -3.23
CA ALA A 110 18.91 -0.17 -2.02
C ALA A 110 20.02 0.51 -1.21
N SER A 111 19.73 0.92 0.03
CA SER A 111 20.66 1.71 0.87
C SER A 111 21.23 2.94 0.13
N GLY A 112 20.41 3.59 -0.70
CA GLY A 112 20.79 4.76 -1.50
C GLY A 112 21.50 4.44 -2.82
N ASN A 113 21.98 3.21 -3.04
CA ASN A 113 22.61 2.79 -4.29
C ASN A 113 21.58 2.45 -5.35
N LEU A 114 21.81 2.87 -6.60
CA LEU A 114 20.93 2.57 -7.72
C LEU A 114 21.00 1.08 -8.09
N ILE A 115 19.86 0.38 -8.01
CA ILE A 115 19.70 -0.97 -8.52
C ILE A 115 19.30 -0.88 -10.00
N VAL A 116 18.19 -0.22 -10.30
CA VAL A 116 17.68 -0.06 -11.67
C VAL A 116 16.87 1.22 -11.83
N THR A 117 16.94 1.82 -13.01
CA THR A 117 16.05 2.90 -13.44
C THR A 117 15.01 2.34 -14.40
N VAL A 118 13.74 2.65 -14.15
CA VAL A 118 12.60 2.32 -14.98
C VAL A 118 12.21 3.56 -15.76
N ASN A 119 12.41 3.53 -17.07
CA ASN A 119 11.99 4.60 -17.97
C ASN A 119 10.61 4.32 -18.58
N GLN A 120 10.03 5.35 -19.21
CA GLN A 120 8.71 5.26 -19.80
C GLN A 120 8.62 4.20 -20.93
N THR A 121 9.68 4.02 -21.71
CA THR A 121 9.72 3.01 -22.79
C THR A 121 9.63 1.58 -22.26
N GLU A 122 10.36 1.27 -21.18
CA GLU A 122 10.31 -0.05 -20.52
C GLU A 122 8.95 -0.28 -19.86
N ALA A 123 8.41 0.73 -19.17
CA ALA A 123 7.10 0.65 -18.54
C ALA A 123 5.99 0.42 -19.57
N ALA A 124 6.00 1.18 -20.67
CA ALA A 124 5.04 1.05 -21.76
C ALA A 124 5.12 -0.32 -22.47
N ALA A 125 6.33 -0.86 -22.67
CA ALA A 125 6.51 -2.21 -23.24
C ALA A 125 5.90 -3.32 -22.38
N LEU A 126 5.60 -3.03 -21.12
CA LEU A 126 4.99 -3.94 -20.14
C LEU A 126 3.57 -3.49 -19.75
N GLY A 127 3.01 -2.48 -20.42
CA GLY A 127 1.68 -1.96 -20.15
C GLY A 127 1.53 -1.31 -18.77
N SER A 128 2.60 -0.81 -18.15
CA SER A 128 2.60 -0.25 -16.80
C SER A 128 3.07 1.21 -16.78
N THR A 129 2.98 1.85 -15.61
CA THR A 129 3.63 3.14 -15.33
C THR A 129 5.05 2.91 -14.81
N THR A 130 5.93 3.91 -14.87
CA THR A 130 7.32 3.79 -14.37
C THR A 130 7.34 3.40 -12.89
N ASN A 131 6.51 4.07 -12.08
CA ASN A 131 6.33 3.73 -10.66
C ASN A 131 5.71 2.34 -10.45
N GLY A 132 4.63 2.01 -11.16
CA GLY A 132 3.95 0.72 -10.99
C GLY A 132 4.87 -0.46 -11.31
N LEU A 133 5.67 -0.36 -12.37
CA LEU A 133 6.65 -1.39 -12.71
C LEU A 133 7.80 -1.48 -11.69
N ALA A 134 8.29 -0.35 -11.19
CA ALA A 134 9.32 -0.32 -10.16
C ALA A 134 8.83 -0.92 -8.83
N GLU A 135 7.58 -0.66 -8.44
CA GLU A 135 6.94 -1.24 -7.27
C GLU A 135 6.70 -2.76 -7.43
N ALA A 136 6.31 -3.20 -8.63
CA ALA A 136 6.17 -4.63 -8.92
C ALA A 136 7.52 -5.36 -8.79
N TRP A 137 8.60 -4.80 -9.36
CA TRP A 137 9.94 -5.38 -9.21
C TRP A 137 10.44 -5.36 -7.78
N ARG A 138 10.22 -4.27 -7.03
CA ARG A 138 10.51 -4.20 -5.60
C ARG A 138 9.83 -5.33 -4.83
N SER A 139 8.53 -5.50 -5.05
CA SER A 139 7.72 -6.51 -4.36
C SER A 139 8.21 -7.93 -4.69
N ASN A 140 8.50 -8.21 -5.97
CA ASN A 140 9.05 -9.50 -6.38
C ASN A 140 10.40 -9.80 -5.73
N ILE A 141 11.29 -8.80 -5.66
CA ILE A 141 12.59 -8.94 -4.99
C ILE A 141 12.39 -9.23 -3.51
N MET A 142 11.56 -8.45 -2.82
CA MET A 142 11.29 -8.63 -1.39
C MET A 142 10.71 -10.02 -1.09
N MET A 143 9.74 -10.47 -1.90
CA MET A 143 9.18 -11.83 -1.76
C MET A 143 10.23 -12.92 -2.01
N ALA A 144 11.09 -12.77 -3.02
CA ALA A 144 12.14 -13.75 -3.30
C ALA A 144 13.25 -13.79 -2.24
N LEU A 145 13.39 -12.71 -1.45
CA LEU A 145 14.25 -12.63 -0.26
C LEU A 145 13.55 -13.16 1.01
N GLY A 146 12.32 -13.69 0.90
CA GLY A 146 11.58 -14.27 2.01
C GLY A 146 10.74 -13.29 2.82
N VAL A 147 10.56 -12.03 2.36
CA VAL A 147 9.61 -11.11 2.98
C VAL A 147 8.19 -11.55 2.61
N ALA A 148 7.38 -11.85 3.63
CA ALA A 148 6.00 -12.25 3.44
C ALA A 148 5.20 -11.12 2.79
N ARG A 149 4.36 -11.44 1.80
CA ARG A 149 3.54 -10.44 1.06
C ARG A 149 2.68 -9.59 2.00
N GLU A 150 2.26 -10.14 3.14
CA GLU A 150 1.45 -9.47 4.15
C GLU A 150 2.22 -8.32 4.83
N GLN A 151 3.55 -8.39 4.83
CA GLN A 151 4.44 -7.38 5.41
C GLN A 151 4.84 -6.31 4.39
N ILE A 152 4.75 -6.60 3.09
CA ILE A 152 5.05 -5.66 2.02
C ILE A 152 3.87 -4.70 1.90
N THR A 153 3.82 -3.67 2.74
CA THR A 153 2.86 -2.59 2.58
C THR A 153 3.15 -1.85 1.28
N PRO A 154 2.22 -1.76 0.32
CA PRO A 154 2.41 -0.89 -0.82
C PRO A 154 2.65 0.53 -0.30
N SER A 155 3.74 1.16 -0.74
CA SER A 155 3.83 2.61 -0.72
C SER A 155 2.58 3.11 -1.41
N THR A 156 1.73 3.84 -0.69
CA THR A 156 0.41 4.25 -1.17
C THR A 156 0.53 4.83 -2.58
N PRO A 157 -0.05 4.18 -3.61
CA PRO A 157 0.03 4.70 -4.96
C PRO A 157 -0.85 5.96 -5.02
N VAL A 158 -0.26 7.09 -5.42
CA VAL A 158 -1.05 8.24 -5.86
C VAL A 158 -1.87 7.76 -7.07
N ALA A 159 -3.18 7.96 -7.01
CA ALA A 159 -4.14 7.42 -7.96
C ALA A 159 -3.76 7.75 -9.42
N GLY A 160 -3.60 6.72 -10.26
CA GLY A 160 -3.50 6.89 -11.71
C GLY A 160 -2.75 5.78 -12.44
N GLY A 161 -3.45 4.71 -12.82
CA GLY A 161 -3.04 3.81 -13.90
C GLY A 161 -3.14 2.31 -13.59
N SER A 162 -4.20 1.67 -14.08
CA SER A 162 -4.40 0.21 -14.04
C SER A 162 -3.59 -0.52 -15.11
N ALA A 163 -3.04 -1.68 -14.78
CA ALA A 163 -2.85 -2.81 -15.69
C ALA A 163 -2.82 -4.13 -14.90
N GLY A 164 -3.56 -5.12 -15.40
CA GLY A 164 -4.02 -6.28 -14.65
C GLY A 164 -2.97 -7.37 -14.37
N GLY A 165 -3.24 -8.14 -13.31
CA GLY A 165 -2.49 -9.35 -12.94
C GLY A 165 -2.85 -9.86 -11.55
N SER A 166 -3.79 -10.82 -11.50
CA SER A 166 -4.18 -11.70 -10.36
C SER A 166 -3.97 -11.17 -8.94
N THR A 167 -4.97 -10.49 -8.41
CA THR A 167 -5.13 -10.13 -7.01
C THR A 167 -5.30 -11.40 -6.17
N SER A 168 -4.30 -11.79 -5.38
CA SER A 168 -4.61 -12.52 -4.15
C SER A 168 -5.27 -11.52 -3.21
N GLU A 169 -6.57 -11.73 -2.97
CA GLU A 169 -7.45 -10.89 -2.16
C GLU A 169 -6.73 -10.35 -0.91
N VAL A 170 -6.36 -9.07 -0.94
CA VAL A 170 -6.70 -8.18 0.18
C VAL A 170 -8.13 -8.54 0.47
N ALA A 171 -8.44 -9.11 1.65
CA ALA A 171 -9.79 -9.55 2.01
C ALA A 171 -10.74 -8.50 1.47
N ALA A 172 -11.36 -8.80 0.33
CA ALA A 172 -12.03 -7.77 -0.43
C ALA A 172 -13.03 -7.26 0.57
N TRP A 173 -12.99 -5.96 0.91
CA TRP A 173 -14.01 -5.42 1.77
C TRP A 173 -15.31 -5.71 1.03
N THR A 174 -15.97 -6.77 1.49
CA THR A 174 -17.12 -7.35 0.85
C THR A 174 -18.22 -6.78 1.70
N PRO A 175 -18.90 -5.73 1.23
CA PRO A 175 -19.93 -5.11 2.03
C PRO A 175 -20.94 -6.19 2.41
N SER A 176 -21.36 -6.18 3.68
CA SER A 176 -22.31 -7.16 4.23
C SER A 176 -23.67 -7.14 3.51
N GLU A 177 -23.92 -6.10 2.72
CA GLU A 177 -25.09 -5.93 1.86
C GLU A 177 -24.71 -5.20 0.57
N PRO A 178 -25.52 -5.31 -0.50
CA PRO A 178 -25.28 -4.58 -1.74
C PRO A 178 -25.21 -3.07 -1.50
N TYR A 179 -24.21 -2.43 -2.10
CA TYR A 179 -24.13 -0.96 -2.13
C TYR A 179 -25.04 -0.40 -3.20
N SER A 180 -25.56 0.79 -2.96
CA SER A 180 -26.43 1.51 -3.88
C SER A 180 -26.07 2.99 -3.90
N ASP A 181 -26.56 3.68 -4.91
CA ASP A 181 -26.46 5.12 -5.03
C ASP A 181 -27.82 5.72 -5.40
N LYS A 182 -28.02 6.97 -4.98
CA LYS A 182 -29.27 7.71 -5.19
C LYS A 182 -28.93 9.19 -5.35
N ILE A 183 -29.76 9.93 -6.07
CA ILE A 183 -29.71 11.41 -6.09
C ILE A 183 -30.82 11.92 -5.17
N VAL A 184 -30.45 12.83 -4.25
CA VAL A 184 -31.35 13.46 -3.28
C VAL A 184 -31.24 14.99 -3.37
N PRO A 185 -32.29 15.75 -3.04
CA PRO A 185 -32.21 17.20 -3.03
C PRO A 185 -31.24 17.69 -1.93
N ILE A 186 -30.51 18.77 -2.23
CA ILE A 186 -29.73 19.53 -1.25
C ILE A 186 -30.66 20.58 -0.64
N LEU A 187 -30.75 20.60 0.69
CA LEU A 187 -31.53 21.56 1.47
C LEU A 187 -30.58 22.38 2.34
N SER A 188 -30.79 23.69 2.42
CA SER A 188 -30.11 24.51 3.43
C SER A 188 -30.60 24.14 4.84
N VAL A 189 -29.74 24.30 5.85
CA VAL A 189 -30.08 23.95 7.25
C VAL A 189 -31.26 24.77 7.76
N GLY A 190 -32.29 24.10 8.25
CA GLY A 190 -33.53 24.75 8.73
C GLY A 190 -34.45 25.25 7.61
N GLY A 191 -34.09 25.02 6.34
CA GLY A 191 -34.93 25.31 5.18
C GLY A 191 -35.53 24.04 4.56
N SER A 192 -36.61 24.21 3.79
CA SER A 192 -37.23 23.15 3.00
C SER A 192 -37.07 23.35 1.48
N THR A 193 -36.38 24.42 1.07
CA THR A 193 -36.17 24.74 -0.34
C THR A 193 -34.94 24.00 -0.86
N ALA A 194 -35.11 23.28 -1.97
CA ALA A 194 -34.01 22.62 -2.65
C ALA A 194 -33.15 23.64 -3.40
N ILE A 195 -31.86 23.64 -3.09
CA ILE A 195 -30.85 24.52 -3.71
C ILE A 195 -29.96 23.78 -4.72
N GLY A 196 -30.09 22.45 -4.78
CA GLY A 196 -29.34 21.60 -5.71
C GLY A 196 -29.67 20.13 -5.50
N ALA A 197 -28.82 19.24 -6.02
CA ALA A 197 -28.93 17.80 -5.82
C ALA A 197 -27.59 17.19 -5.43
N ALA A 198 -27.60 16.18 -4.57
CA ALA A 198 -26.42 15.43 -4.16
C ALA A 198 -26.58 13.96 -4.54
N ARG A 199 -25.52 13.38 -5.09
CA ARG A 199 -25.39 11.93 -5.25
C ARG A 199 -24.78 11.34 -4.00
N ILE A 200 -25.46 10.36 -3.43
CA ILE A 200 -25.04 9.64 -2.22
C ILE A 200 -24.72 8.19 -2.55
N ASN A 201 -23.81 7.58 -1.80
CA ASN A 201 -23.46 6.17 -1.90
C ASN A 201 -23.30 5.53 -0.51
N GLY A 202 -23.73 4.27 -0.39
CA GLY A 202 -23.62 3.51 0.84
C GLY A 202 -24.32 2.14 0.75
N PRO A 203 -24.40 1.41 1.88
CA PRO A 203 -25.20 0.20 1.98
C PRO A 203 -26.67 0.48 1.62
N ARG A 204 -27.30 -0.40 0.83
CA ARG A 204 -28.66 -0.14 0.30
C ARG A 204 -29.67 0.16 1.41
N SER A 205 -29.64 -0.59 2.51
CA SER A 205 -30.54 -0.35 3.65
C SER A 205 -30.43 1.06 4.24
N ARG A 206 -29.26 1.72 4.11
CA ARG A 206 -28.98 3.08 4.58
C ARG A 206 -29.31 4.13 3.53
N VAL A 207 -28.99 3.88 2.26
CA VAL A 207 -29.30 4.81 1.15
C VAL A 207 -30.80 5.04 1.01
N ASP A 208 -31.60 3.99 1.21
CA ASP A 208 -33.06 4.07 1.16
C ASP A 208 -33.65 4.95 2.28
N GLN A 209 -32.93 5.11 3.40
CA GLN A 209 -33.32 5.99 4.52
C GLN A 209 -33.03 7.47 4.25
N VAL A 210 -32.18 7.81 3.27
CA VAL A 210 -31.81 9.20 3.01
C VAL A 210 -32.93 9.89 2.23
N VAL A 211 -33.48 10.94 2.85
CA VAL A 211 -34.53 11.78 2.28
C VAL A 211 -33.93 12.97 1.55
N ALA A 212 -32.92 13.62 2.14
CA ALA A 212 -32.27 14.81 1.62
C ALA A 212 -30.79 14.86 2.03
N CYS A 213 -30.05 15.80 1.43
CA CYS A 213 -28.72 16.18 1.88
C CYS A 213 -28.79 17.60 2.46
N THR A 214 -28.37 17.80 3.70
CA THR A 214 -28.39 19.12 4.34
C THR A 214 -27.05 19.81 4.17
N GLN A 215 -27.05 21.06 3.68
CA GLN A 215 -25.88 21.91 3.54
C GLN A 215 -25.74 22.85 4.74
N LEU A 216 -24.66 22.66 5.51
CA LEU A 216 -24.23 23.57 6.57
C LEU A 216 -23.18 24.52 6.00
N GLU A 217 -23.57 25.78 5.82
CA GLU A 217 -22.69 26.86 5.38
C GLU A 217 -22.08 27.54 6.60
N MET A 218 -20.76 27.71 6.60
CA MET A 218 -20.04 28.48 7.60
C MET A 218 -19.03 29.39 6.93
N THR A 219 -19.04 30.67 7.30
CA THR A 219 -18.03 31.62 6.86
C THR A 219 -17.00 31.84 7.96
N PHE A 220 -15.75 31.44 7.72
CA PHE A 220 -14.63 31.73 8.62
C PHE A 220 -13.96 33.05 8.24
N GLN A 221 -13.98 34.02 9.16
CA GLN A 221 -13.32 35.32 9.03
C GLN A 221 -13.65 36.13 7.75
N ARG A 222 -14.78 35.86 7.09
CA ARG A 222 -15.17 36.44 5.78
C ARG A 222 -14.18 36.17 4.63
N VAL A 223 -13.30 35.18 4.78
CA VAL A 223 -12.26 34.83 3.78
C VAL A 223 -12.37 33.40 3.28
N LEU A 224 -13.04 32.51 4.03
CA LEU A 224 -13.22 31.12 3.66
C LEU A 224 -14.67 30.71 3.93
N GLU A 225 -15.34 30.24 2.89
CA GLU A 225 -16.64 29.60 2.96
C GLU A 225 -16.44 28.08 3.05
N ILE A 226 -17.12 27.45 4.00
CA ILE A 226 -17.04 26.01 4.26
C ILE A 226 -18.46 25.45 4.15
N ASP A 227 -18.67 24.63 3.14
CA ASP A 227 -19.91 23.89 2.92
C ASP A 227 -19.76 22.45 3.38
N ILE A 228 -20.61 22.04 4.32
CA ILE A 228 -20.65 20.66 4.80
C ILE A 228 -21.97 20.02 4.37
N TYR A 229 -21.86 18.97 3.56
CA TYR A 229 -22.99 18.21 3.06
C TYR A 229 -23.22 16.95 3.88
N VAL A 230 -24.40 16.85 4.50
CA VAL A 230 -24.75 15.75 5.42
C VAL A 230 -26.00 15.01 4.91
N PRO A 231 -25.91 13.72 4.55
CA PRO A 231 -27.07 12.91 4.25
C PRO A 231 -27.96 12.74 5.49
N VAL A 232 -29.24 13.08 5.38
CA VAL A 232 -30.19 13.08 6.50
C VAL A 232 -31.46 12.28 6.20
N SER A 233 -32.05 11.74 7.25
CA SER A 233 -33.31 10.99 7.23
C SER A 233 -34.56 11.89 7.15
N THR A 234 -34.37 13.21 7.22
CA THR A 234 -35.44 14.22 7.33
C THR A 234 -35.29 15.31 6.29
N SER A 235 -36.41 15.94 5.88
CA SER A 235 -36.40 17.11 4.99
C SER A 235 -36.15 18.39 5.79
N GLY A 236 -34.88 18.71 6.07
CA GLY A 236 -34.46 19.96 6.73
C GLY A 236 -33.97 19.85 8.18
N GLY A 237 -33.89 18.63 8.74
CA GLY A 237 -33.27 18.36 10.04
C GLY A 237 -31.79 17.93 9.93
N LEU A 238 -31.16 17.65 11.07
CA LEU A 238 -29.74 17.21 11.16
C LEU A 238 -29.59 15.74 11.58
N ASP A 239 -30.65 14.94 11.47
CA ASP A 239 -30.58 13.51 11.78
C ASP A 239 -29.80 12.75 10.68
N ARG A 240 -28.49 12.63 10.91
CA ARG A 240 -27.55 12.09 9.94
C ARG A 240 -27.71 10.58 9.77
N VAL A 241 -27.85 10.14 8.52
CA VAL A 241 -27.77 8.72 8.17
C VAL A 241 -26.30 8.30 8.16
N GLN A 242 -25.94 7.40 9.07
CA GLN A 242 -24.59 6.85 9.17
C GLN A 242 -24.30 5.89 8.01
N GLN A 243 -23.00 5.68 7.73
CA GLN A 243 -22.50 4.76 6.69
C GLN A 243 -22.87 5.15 5.25
N VAL A 244 -23.41 6.35 5.05
CA VAL A 244 -23.66 6.95 3.73
C VAL A 244 -22.79 8.20 3.58
N GLY A 245 -22.24 8.39 2.38
CA GLY A 245 -21.44 9.56 2.03
C GLY A 245 -21.94 10.23 0.75
N VAL A 246 -21.64 11.52 0.63
CA VAL A 246 -21.86 12.28 -0.61
C VAL A 246 -20.69 12.00 -1.55
N THR A 247 -21.00 11.58 -2.77
CA THR A 247 -20.00 11.23 -3.80
C THR A 247 -19.99 12.19 -4.97
N GLY A 248 -21.01 13.04 -5.09
CA GLY A 248 -21.09 14.06 -6.13
C GLY A 248 -22.15 15.09 -5.83
N LEU A 249 -21.96 16.29 -6.36
CA LEU A 249 -22.91 17.40 -6.28
C LEU A 249 -23.36 17.72 -7.70
N LEU A 250 -24.65 18.00 -7.86
CA LEU A 250 -25.26 18.53 -9.05
C LEU A 250 -25.80 19.89 -8.66
N ASP A 251 -25.11 20.91 -9.16
CA ASP A 251 -25.58 22.28 -9.07
C ASP A 251 -26.53 22.55 -10.23
N ILE A 252 -27.68 23.14 -9.93
CA ILE A 252 -28.66 23.53 -10.95
C ILE A 252 -28.79 25.04 -10.85
N GLU A 253 -28.11 25.73 -11.75
CA GLU A 253 -28.30 27.16 -11.95
C GLU A 253 -29.65 27.36 -12.66
N ILE A 254 -30.63 27.93 -11.95
CA ILE A 254 -31.99 28.23 -12.46
C ILE A 254 -32.14 29.74 -12.66
#